data_AF-A0A6G0VQI6-F1
#
_entry.id   AF-A0A6G0VQI6-F1
#
_cell.length_a   1.000
_cell.length_b   1.000
_cell.length_c   1.000
_cell.angle_alpha   90.00
_cell.angle_beta   90.00
_cell.angle_gamma   90.00
#
_symmetry.space_group_name_H-M   'P 1'
#
loop_
_entity.id
_entity.type
_entity.pdbx_description
1 polymer ?
#
loop_
_entity_poly.entity_id
_entity_poly.type
_entity_poly.pdbx_seq_one_letter_code
_entity_poly.pdbx_strand_id
1 'polypeptide(L)'
;MIFFNLPSSEKEAVYFLQERRVLPSARICPNNYLAKLYFGKEIFWKCNIKKCQKKVNIRNGNWFAKSRISFTTAVRFIYGWQGRTSA
;
A
#
# COMPACT_ATOMS: atom_id res chain seq x y z
N MET A 1 23.97 -6.52 -5.00
CA MET A 1 22.95 -5.49 -5.25
C MET A 1 21.58 -6.16 -5.44
N ILE A 2 20.68 -6.08 -4.47
CA ILE A 2 19.34 -6.70 -4.52
C ILE A 2 18.31 -5.69 -5.08
N PHE A 3 18.60 -5.06 -6.21
CA PHE A 3 17.67 -4.07 -6.81
C PHE A 3 16.76 -4.68 -7.89
N PHE A 4 17.16 -5.81 -8.49
CA PHE A 4 16.42 -6.41 -9.61
C PHE A 4 15.07 -7.01 -9.23
N ASN A 5 14.81 -7.29 -7.95
CA ASN A 5 13.55 -7.85 -7.45
C ASN A 5 12.67 -6.84 -6.70
N LEU A 6 13.02 -5.54 -6.74
CA LEU A 6 12.20 -4.52 -6.09
C LEU A 6 11.09 -4.01 -7.03
N PRO A 7 9.93 -3.62 -6.47
CA PRO A 7 8.83 -3.05 -7.23
C PRO A 7 9.26 -1.92 -8.17
N SER A 8 8.76 -1.97 -9.39
CA SER A 8 8.96 -0.94 -10.41
C SER A 8 7.79 0.05 -10.50
N SER A 9 6.61 -0.36 -10.02
CA SER A 9 5.37 0.43 -10.03
C SER A 9 4.71 0.55 -8.65
N GLU A 10 3.86 1.56 -8.46
CA GLU A 10 3.09 1.72 -7.20
C GLU A 10 2.19 0.51 -6.92
N LYS A 11 1.65 -0.11 -7.97
CA LYS A 11 0.79 -1.28 -7.85
C LYS A 11 1.58 -2.48 -7.33
N GLU A 12 2.74 -2.76 -7.93
CA GLU A 12 3.66 -3.79 -7.44
C GLU A 12 4.10 -3.49 -6.01
N ALA A 13 4.41 -2.22 -5.68
CA ALA A 13 4.85 -1.84 -4.35
C ALA A 13 3.77 -2.08 -3.30
N VAL A 14 2.52 -1.79 -3.62
CA VAL A 14 1.39 -2.10 -2.72
C VAL A 14 1.26 -3.60 -2.50
N TYR A 15 1.28 -4.42 -3.56
CA TYR A 15 1.20 -5.88 -3.39
C TYR A 15 2.39 -6.44 -2.60
N PHE A 16 3.60 -5.99 -2.91
CA PHE A 16 4.81 -6.37 -2.19
C PHE A 16 4.73 -6.07 -0.68
N LEU A 17 4.15 -4.91 -0.33
CA LEU A 17 3.92 -4.50 1.06
C LEU A 17 2.75 -5.26 1.71
N GLN A 18 1.73 -5.66 0.95
CA GLN A 18 0.62 -6.48 1.43
C GLN A 18 1.06 -7.92 1.74
N GLU A 19 1.87 -8.52 0.87
CA GLU A 19 2.48 -9.85 1.10
C GLU A 19 3.29 -9.87 2.40
N ARG A 20 3.99 -8.76 2.70
CA ARG A 20 4.78 -8.56 3.92
C ARG A 20 3.96 -8.08 5.12
N ARG A 21 2.63 -7.98 4.98
CA ARG A 21 1.69 -7.54 6.03
C ARG A 21 1.94 -6.12 6.56
N VAL A 22 2.69 -5.29 5.82
CA VAL A 22 2.88 -3.86 6.14
C VAL A 22 1.64 -3.06 5.76
N LEU A 23 1.02 -3.44 4.63
CA LEU A 23 -0.28 -2.92 4.21
C LEU A 23 -1.35 -4.00 4.39
N PRO A 24 -2.59 -3.63 4.73
CA PRO A 24 -3.69 -4.58 4.78
C PRO A 24 -3.99 -5.12 3.37
N SER A 25 -4.13 -6.44 3.24
CA SER A 25 -4.52 -7.12 1.99
C SER A 25 -6.03 -7.13 1.74
N ALA A 26 -6.82 -6.91 2.80
CA ALA A 26 -8.27 -6.76 2.76
C ALA A 26 -8.71 -5.68 3.75
N ARG A 27 -9.86 -5.05 3.48
CA ARG A 27 -10.43 -4.05 4.38
C ARG A 27 -11.95 -4.15 4.43
N ILE A 28 -12.49 -4.04 5.64
CA ILE A 28 -13.92 -3.92 5.88
C ILE A 28 -14.28 -2.43 5.93
N CYS A 29 -15.34 -2.03 5.24
CA CYS A 29 -15.83 -0.67 5.28
C CYS A 29 -16.54 -0.38 6.63
N PRO A 30 -16.79 0.89 6.98
CA PRO A 30 -17.48 1.22 8.23
C PRO A 30 -18.90 0.63 8.38
N ASN A 31 -19.50 0.13 7.30
CA ASN A 31 -20.81 -0.53 7.30
C ASN A 31 -20.68 -2.07 7.26
N ASN A 32 -19.51 -2.61 7.66
CA ASN A 32 -19.23 -4.04 7.77
C ASN A 32 -19.24 -4.85 6.46
N TYR A 33 -18.91 -4.23 5.33
CA TYR A 33 -18.81 -4.91 4.04
C TYR A 33 -17.38 -4.93 3.51
N LEU A 34 -17.01 -6.02 2.82
CA LEU A 34 -15.70 -6.12 2.19
C LEU A 34 -15.53 -5.03 1.12
N ALA A 35 -14.47 -4.24 1.26
CA ALA A 35 -14.11 -3.22 0.30
C ALA A 35 -13.15 -3.79 -0.75
N LYS A 36 -13.27 -3.31 -1.99
CA LYS A 36 -12.35 -3.66 -3.08
C LYS A 36 -11.26 -2.59 -3.18
N LEU A 37 -10.03 -3.02 -3.47
CA LEU A 37 -8.90 -2.13 -3.70
C LEU A 37 -8.94 -1.58 -5.13
N TYR A 38 -8.72 -0.27 -5.27
CA TYR A 38 -8.66 0.43 -6.55
C TYR A 38 -7.34 1.16 -6.70
N PHE A 39 -6.80 1.12 -7.92
CA PHE A 39 -5.58 1.81 -8.32
C PHE A 39 -5.95 2.91 -9.32
N GLY A 40 -5.49 4.13 -9.04
CA GLY A 40 -5.67 5.30 -9.90
C GLY A 40 -4.66 6.37 -9.47
N LYS A 41 -5.02 7.66 -9.63
CA LYS A 41 -4.22 8.77 -9.07
C LYS A 41 -3.99 8.62 -7.56
N GLU A 42 -5.00 8.09 -6.87
CA GLU A 42 -4.91 7.67 -5.48
C GLU A 42 -5.25 6.19 -5.38
N ILE A 43 -4.67 5.52 -4.39
CA ILE A 43 -4.93 4.12 -4.08
C ILE A 43 -5.87 4.08 -2.88
N PHE A 44 -7.04 3.46 -3.04
CA PHE A 44 -8.08 3.46 -2.01
C PHE A 44 -8.90 2.17 -2.00
N TRP A 45 -9.43 1.87 -0.84
CA TRP A 45 -10.47 0.86 -0.63
C TRP A 45 -11.83 1.48 -0.88
N LYS A 46 -12.70 0.82 -1.63
CA LYS A 46 -14.06 1.27 -1.87
C LYS A 46 -15.05 0.13 -1.63
N CYS A 47 -16.09 0.41 -0.85
CA CYS A 47 -17.23 -0.49 -0.75
C CYS A 47 -18.07 -0.38 -2.04
N ASN A 48 -18.34 -1.51 -2.71
CA ASN A 48 -19.07 -1.52 -3.97
C ASN A 48 -20.59 -1.63 -3.83
N ILE A 49 -21.10 -1.78 -2.61
CA ILE A 49 -22.54 -1.73 -2.36
C ILE A 49 -23.06 -0.34 -2.70
N LYS A 50 -24.07 -0.28 -3.57
CA LYS A 50 -24.62 0.96 -4.12
C LYS A 50 -25.02 1.98 -3.04
N LYS A 51 -25.55 1.49 -1.91
CA LYS A 51 -25.95 2.32 -0.76
C LYS A 51 -24.78 2.82 0.11
N CYS A 52 -23.62 2.18 0.06
CA CYS A 52 -22.48 2.53 0.93
C CYS A 52 -21.48 3.42 0.20
N GLN A 53 -20.87 2.91 -0.88
CA GLN A 53 -19.86 3.60 -1.72
C GLN A 53 -18.69 4.29 -0.97
N LYS A 54 -18.54 4.06 0.34
CA LYS A 54 -17.51 4.68 1.18
C LYS A 54 -16.13 4.33 0.65
N LYS A 55 -15.29 5.36 0.55
CA LYS A 55 -13.88 5.25 0.16
C LYS A 55 -13.00 5.45 1.39
N VAL A 56 -11.93 4.68 1.48
CA VAL A 56 -10.91 4.85 2.51
C VAL A 56 -9.55 4.74 1.85
N ASN A 57 -8.72 5.78 2.01
CA ASN A 57 -7.37 5.79 1.45
C ASN A 57 -6.57 4.58 1.99
N ILE A 58 -5.76 3.96 1.14
CA ILE A 58 -4.94 2.80 1.54
C ILE A 58 -3.98 3.13 2.69
N ARG A 59 -3.54 4.39 2.81
CA ARG A 59 -2.63 4.88 3.85
C ARG A 59 -3.31 5.06 5.22
N ASN A 60 -4.65 5.06 5.27
CA ASN A 60 -5.35 5.34 6.50
C ASN A 60 -5.23 4.19 7.51
N GLY A 61 -4.67 4.47 8.68
CA GLY A 61 -4.51 3.52 9.79
C GLY A 61 -3.31 2.58 9.66
N ASN A 62 -2.25 2.99 8.95
CA ASN A 62 -0.97 2.27 8.93
C ASN A 62 0.20 3.24 8.93
N TRP A 63 1.43 2.70 8.85
CA TRP A 63 2.68 3.46 8.92
C TRP A 63 2.81 4.56 7.85
N PHE A 64 2.10 4.45 6.72
CA PHE A 64 2.10 5.46 5.66
C PHE A 64 1.07 6.57 5.86
N ALA A 65 0.33 6.57 6.97
CA ALA A 65 -0.64 7.62 7.27
C ALA A 65 0.00 9.01 7.21
N LYS A 66 -0.67 9.95 6.54
CA LYS A 66 -0.21 11.34 6.33
C LYS A 66 1.11 11.50 5.54
N SER A 67 1.75 10.41 5.11
CA SER A 67 2.95 10.47 4.27
C SER A 67 2.59 10.71 2.81
N ARG A 68 3.41 11.54 2.14
CA ARG A 68 3.36 11.79 0.69
C ARG A 68 4.34 10.91 -0.10
N ILE A 69 5.16 10.12 0.59
CA ILE A 69 6.17 9.26 -0.05
C ILE A 69 5.44 8.15 -0.81
N SER A 70 5.80 7.93 -2.07
CA SER A 70 5.27 6.83 -2.88
C SER A 70 5.66 5.46 -2.29
N PHE A 71 4.84 4.44 -2.46
CA PHE A 71 5.15 3.11 -1.93
C PHE A 71 6.44 2.55 -2.52
N THR A 72 6.65 2.80 -3.81
CA THR A 72 7.86 2.39 -4.54
C THR A 72 9.11 3.03 -3.94
N THR A 73 9.08 4.34 -3.68
CA THR A 73 10.21 5.05 -3.05
C THR A 73 10.47 4.53 -1.65
N ALA A 74 9.42 4.29 -0.86
CA ALA A 74 9.59 3.75 0.49
C ALA A 74 10.26 2.37 0.48
N VAL A 75 9.81 1.45 -0.39
CA VAL A 75 10.42 0.12 -0.51
C VAL A 75 11.89 0.23 -0.94
N ARG A 76 12.20 1.04 -1.96
CA ARG A 76 13.58 1.23 -2.43
C ARG A 76 14.47 1.86 -1.36
N PHE A 77 13.95 2.83 -0.60
CA PHE A 77 14.69 3.46 0.48
C PHE A 77 15.04 2.45 1.58
N ILE A 78 14.07 1.64 2.02
CA ILE A 78 14.28 0.64 3.09
C ILE A 78 15.35 -0.37 2.66
N TYR A 79 15.23 -0.96 1.47
CA TYR A 79 16.19 -1.95 0.99
C TYR A 79 17.56 -1.35 0.64
N GLY A 80 17.58 -0.12 0.10
CA GLY A 80 18.82 0.62 -0.13
C GLY A 80 19.54 1.00 1.16
N TRP A 81 18.80 1.26 2.25
CA TRP A 81 19.35 1.52 3.57
C TRP A 81 19.98 0.27 4.19
N GLN A 82 19.28 -0.86 4.14
CA GLN A 82 19.78 -2.16 4.66
C GLN A 82 21.12 -2.56 4.02
N GLY A 83 21.29 -2.32 2.72
CA GLY A 83 22.54 -2.61 2.02
C GLY A 83 23.72 -1.74 2.41
N ARG A 84 23.51 -0.63 3.15
CA ARG A 84 24.59 0.27 3.64
C ARG A 84 25.07 -0.09 5.04
N THR A 85 24.27 -0.79 5.83
CA THR A 85 24.59 -1.16 7.22
C THR A 85 25.36 -2.48 7.36
N SER A 86 25.58 -3.20 6.26
CA SER A 86 26.41 -4.42 6.21
C SER A 86 27.85 -4.17 5.73
N ALA A 87 28.28 -2.91 5.72
CA ALA A 87 29.62 -2.49 5.31
C ALA A 87 30.40 -1.92 6.51
#